data_AF-A0A850QQF0-F1
#
_entry.id   AF-A0A850QQF0-F1
#
_cell.length_a   1.000
_cell.length_b   1.000
_cell.length_c   1.000
_cell.angle_alpha   90.00
_cell.angle_beta   90.00
_cell.angle_gamma   90.00
#
_symmetry.space_group_name_H-M   'P 1'
#
loop_
_entity.id
_entity.type
_entity.pdbx_description
1 polymer ?
#
loop_
_entity_poly.entity_id
_entity_poly.type
_entity_poly.pdbx_seq_one_letter_code
_entity_poly.pdbx_strand_id
1 'polypeptide(L)' 'DKLEISKQVYQLSWQPNIEKLDTDRCLATGYSCRSQVKRFEKIQFKHPVQAILSQLKLR' A
#
# COMPACT_ATOMS: atom_id res chain seq x y z
N ASP A 1 -11.57 -19.15 6.32
CA ASP A 1 -10.12 -18.98 6.14
C ASP A 1 -9.76 -17.49 6.26
N LYS A 2 -8.77 -17.12 7.09
CA LYS A 2 -8.39 -15.70 7.30
C LYS A 2 -7.70 -15.10 6.08
N LEU A 3 -7.02 -15.92 5.27
CA LEU A 3 -6.35 -15.45 4.06
C LEU A 3 -7.38 -15.01 3.01
N GLU A 4 -8.43 -15.81 2.83
CA GLU A 4 -9.50 -15.51 1.89
C GLU A 4 -10.23 -14.22 2.24
N ILE A 5 -10.56 -14.01 3.52
CA ILE A 5 -11.17 -12.75 3.98
C ILE A 5 -10.21 -11.56 3.71
N SER A 6 -8.92 -11.72 4.03
CA SER A 6 -7.91 -10.69 3.77
C SER A 6 -7.79 -10.37 2.28
N LYS A 7 -7.97 -11.35 1.40
CA LYS A 7 -7.94 -11.18 -0.05
C LYS A 7 -9.20 -10.46 -0.53
N GLN A 8 -10.39 -10.87 -0.09
CA GLN A 8 -11.65 -10.20 -0.43
C GLN A 8 -11.65 -8.72 -0.02
N VAL A 9 -11.21 -8.42 1.21
CA VAL A 9 -11.09 -7.02 1.67
C VAL A 9 -10.08 -6.24 0.82
N TYR A 10 -8.97 -6.87 0.41
CA TYR A 10 -8.01 -6.25 -0.49
C TYR A 10 -8.63 -5.92 -1.86
N GLN A 11 -9.38 -6.87 -2.44
CA GLN A 11 -10.05 -6.72 -3.74
C GLN A 11 -11.10 -5.60 -3.73
N LEU A 12 -11.80 -5.40 -2.60
CA LEU A 12 -12.76 -4.32 -2.43
C LEU A 12 -12.12 -2.96 -2.07
N SER A 13 -10.82 -2.93 -1.77
CA SER A 13 -10.15 -1.74 -1.25
C SER A 13 -9.00 -1.28 -2.16
N TRP A 14 -7.80 -1.84 -2.01
CA TRP A 14 -6.61 -1.31 -2.68
C TRP A 14 -6.43 -1.79 -4.11
N GLN A 15 -6.92 -2.98 -4.46
CA GLN A 15 -6.79 -3.51 -5.81
C GLN A 15 -7.27 -2.54 -6.91
N PRO A 16 -8.52 -2.00 -6.86
CA PRO A 16 -9.00 -1.11 -7.92
C PRO A 16 -8.24 0.22 -7.99
N ASN A 17 -7.56 0.63 -6.91
CA ASN A 17 -6.75 1.84 -6.87
C ASN A 17 -5.37 1.59 -7.50
N ILE A 18 -4.76 0.44 -7.23
CA ILE A 18 -3.45 0.07 -7.78
C ILE A 18 -3.50 -0.08 -9.30
N GLU A 19 -4.60 -0.60 -9.83
CA GLU A 19 -4.81 -0.75 -11.28
C GLU A 19 -4.88 0.60 -12.03
N LYS A 20 -5.14 1.71 -11.32
CA LYS A 20 -5.41 3.03 -11.91
C LYS A 20 -4.38 4.09 -11.58
N LEU A 21 -3.67 3.94 -10.46
CA LEU A 21 -2.78 4.95 -9.92
C LEU A 21 -1.32 4.59 -10.18
N ASP A 22 -0.48 5.61 -10.26
CA ASP A 22 0.96 5.43 -10.19
C ASP A 22 1.36 4.90 -8.81
N THR A 23 1.77 3.63 -8.78
CA THR A 23 2.09 2.91 -7.55
C THR A 23 3.31 3.46 -6.82
N ASP A 24 4.25 4.11 -7.52
CA ASP A 24 5.43 4.73 -6.91
C ASP A 24 5.08 5.96 -6.07
N ARG A 25 3.90 6.54 -6.31
CA ARG A 25 3.36 7.70 -5.59
C ARG A 25 2.34 7.32 -4.54
N CYS A 26 1.97 6.05 -4.44
CA CYS A 26 0.97 5.59 -3.48
C CYS A 26 1.54 5.48 -2.06
N LEU A 27 0.78 5.99 -1.10
CA LEU A 27 1.12 5.98 0.33
C LEU A 27 -0.06 5.45 1.14
N ALA A 28 0.23 4.73 2.22
CA ALA A 28 -0.83 4.21 3.09
C ALA A 28 -0.45 4.32 4.58
N THR A 29 -1.38 4.81 5.40
CA THR A 29 -1.22 4.93 6.86
C THR A 29 -1.53 3.62 7.59
N GLY A 30 -2.50 2.84 7.10
CA GLY A 30 -2.88 1.56 7.69
C GLY A 30 -1.85 0.44 7.48
N TYR A 31 -1.51 -0.27 8.56
CA TYR A 31 -0.65 -1.46 8.48
C TYR A 31 -1.26 -2.55 7.61
N SER A 32 -2.55 -2.86 7.81
CA SER A 32 -3.27 -3.87 7.02
C SER A 32 -3.14 -3.59 5.53
N CYS A 33 -3.47 -2.37 5.11
CA CYS A 33 -3.35 -1.89 3.75
C CYS A 33 -1.96 -2.14 3.14
N ARG A 34 -0.90 -1.65 3.82
CA ARG A 34 0.49 -1.87 3.36
C ARG A 34 0.85 -3.35 3.27
N SER A 35 0.40 -4.16 4.24
CA SER A 35 0.70 -5.59 4.29
C SER A 35 -0.04 -6.38 3.20
N GLN A 36 -1.28 -6.02 2.88
CA GLN A 36 -2.08 -6.64 1.82
C GLN A 36 -1.46 -6.34 0.46
N VAL A 37 -1.15 -5.08 0.17
CA VAL A 37 -0.49 -4.66 -1.08
C VAL A 37 0.87 -5.36 -1.25
N LYS A 38 1.69 -5.38 -0.18
CA LYS A 38 2.96 -6.11 -0.21
C LYS A 38 2.79 -7.61 -0.47
N ARG A 39 1.76 -8.23 0.11
CA ARG A 39 1.50 -9.66 -0.04
C ARG A 39 1.06 -10.01 -1.45
N PHE A 40 0.06 -9.28 -1.97
CA PHE A 40 -0.65 -9.62 -3.20
C PHE A 40 -0.03 -9.02 -4.46
N GLU A 41 0.52 -7.81 -4.40
CA GLU A 41 1.11 -7.12 -5.57
C GLU A 41 2.64 -7.07 -5.54
N LYS A 42 3.26 -7.50 -4.43
CA LYS A 42 4.71 -7.36 -4.20
C LYS A 42 5.21 -5.91 -4.17
N ILE A 43 4.30 -4.94 -4.03
CA ILE A 43 4.61 -3.52 -3.93
C ILE A 43 4.71 -3.10 -2.46
N GLN A 44 5.74 -2.33 -2.11
CA GLN A 44 5.91 -1.83 -0.75
C GLN A 44 5.56 -0.35 -0.63
N PHE A 45 4.31 -0.06 -0.26
CA PHE A 45 3.90 1.30 0.05
C PHE A 45 4.66 1.87 1.25
N LYS A 46 5.06 3.14 1.12
CA LYS A 46 5.61 3.92 2.23
C LYS A 46 4.49 4.43 3.13
N HIS A 47 4.79 4.55 4.42
CA HIS A 47 4.00 5.39 5.31
C HIS A 47 4.23 6.86 4.93
N PRO A 48 3.23 7.75 5.00
CA PRO A 48 3.42 9.17 4.68
C PRO A 48 4.61 9.83 5.41
N VAL A 49 4.82 9.51 6.68
CA VAL A 49 5.97 10.01 7.46
C VAL A 49 7.32 9.57 6.86
N GLN A 50 7.42 8.36 6.31
CA GLN A 50 8.64 7.90 5.63
C GLN A 50 8.88 8.65 4.32
N ALA A 51 7.80 8.96 3.59
CA ALA A 51 7.90 9.77 2.37
C ALA A 51 8.37 11.19 2.69
N ILE A 52 7.81 11.82 3.72
CA ILE A 52 8.22 13.14 4.20
C ILE A 52 9.69 13.12 4.63
N LEU A 53 10.10 12.14 5.45
CA LEU A 53 11.49 12.00 5.88
C LEU A 53 12.45 11.86 4.68
N SER A 54 12.05 11.14 3.64
CA SER A 54 12.86 11.00 2.42
C SER A 54 13.07 12.36 1.74
N GLN A 55 12.02 13.20 1.68
CA GLN A 55 12.12 14.55 1.10
C GLN A 55 13.00 15.49 1.93
N LEU A 56 13.01 15.33 3.26
CA LEU A 56 13.89 16.12 4.13
C LEU A 56 15.36 15.71 4.03
N LYS A 57 15.65 14.44 3.77
CA LYS A 57 17.02 13.92 3.60
C LYS A 57 17.65 14.18 2.23
N LEU A 58 16.82 14.49 1.22
CA LEU A 58 17.27 14.81 -0.14
C LEU A 58 17.60 16.30 -0.31
N ARG A 59 17.33 17.11 0.71
CA ARG A 59 17.83 18.48 0.85
C ARG A 59 19.22 18.44 1.47
#